data_AF-A2EKP9-F1
#
_entry.id   AF-A2EKP9-F1
#
_cell.length_a   1.000
_cell.length_b   1.000
_cell.length_c   1.000
_cell.angle_alpha   90.00
_cell.angle_beta   90.00
_cell.angle_gamma   90.00
#
_symmetry.space_group_name_H-M   'P 1'
#
loop_
_entity.id
_entity.type
_entity.pdbx_description
1 polymer ?
#
loop_
_entity_poly.entity_id
_entity_poly.type
_entity_poly.pdbx_seq_one_letter_code
_entity_poly.pdbx_strand_id
1 'polypeptide(L)'
;MLLLLFIGFSISWTPSFHQAFASYYAKSHYPNLTKSQYESFILGAMYADGVNKTISHKVIPMVKKINSVTNQSSDLYWFLLGIFNHIAIDTFAHAGLENSFIVPKGLKHHLSEIATCSWAQHHMKTRYFTIPSDLKDQVSEIGISFKSNFRYLYPICYFFAKFIPAHWLFPFIHKSPCNIKSYKEADCMFRRHLDAMVKAAEKIMALSHDSTLTQFGVKTIVYGYLNNIQCCSKSDVLAEINATFAIHNSRSEQLLDDRRVSL
;
A
#
# COMPACT_ATOMS: atom_id res chain seq x y z
N MET A 1 8.67 -25.33 7.00
CA MET A 1 10.04 -24.79 6.85
C MET A 1 10.08 -23.52 6.00
N LEU A 2 9.51 -23.52 4.78
CA LEU A 2 9.42 -22.31 3.93
C LEU A 2 8.69 -21.13 4.57
N LEU A 3 7.56 -21.37 5.27
CA LEU A 3 6.83 -20.30 5.99
C LEU A 3 7.66 -19.67 7.12
N LEU A 4 8.45 -20.48 7.85
CA LEU A 4 9.32 -20.04 8.94
C LEU A 4 10.56 -19.29 8.42
N LEU A 5 11.11 -19.70 7.26
CA LEU A 5 12.13 -18.93 6.55
C LEU A 5 11.57 -17.60 6.06
N PHE A 6 10.34 -17.59 5.54
CA PHE A 6 9.66 -16.38 5.13
C PHE A 6 9.49 -15.40 6.30
N ILE A 7 9.01 -15.89 7.45
CA ILE A 7 8.87 -15.11 8.69
C ILE A 7 10.23 -14.63 9.22
N GLY A 8 11.28 -15.44 9.15
CA GLY A 8 12.63 -15.08 9.61
C GLY A 8 13.34 -14.04 8.74
N PHE A 9 12.96 -13.91 7.46
CA PHE A 9 13.51 -12.93 6.50
C PHE A 9 12.54 -11.77 6.20
N SER A 10 11.33 -11.75 6.76
CA SER A 10 10.32 -10.69 6.56
C SER A 10 10.68 -9.42 7.33
N ILE A 11 11.69 -8.68 6.86
CA ILE A 11 12.17 -7.42 7.46
C ILE A 11 11.36 -6.21 6.93
N SER A 12 10.25 -6.44 6.24
CA SER A 12 9.56 -5.38 5.53
C SER A 12 8.17 -5.81 5.07
N TRP A 13 7.30 -4.81 5.00
CA TRP A 13 6.03 -4.87 4.31
C TRP A 13 6.17 -5.55 2.96
N THR A 14 5.29 -6.53 2.73
CA THR A 14 5.24 -7.17 1.42
C THR A 14 4.81 -6.11 0.37
N PRO A 15 5.47 -6.05 -0.81
CA PRO A 15 5.35 -4.89 -1.71
C PRO A 15 3.99 -4.77 -2.42
N SER A 16 3.13 -5.80 -2.36
CA SER A 16 1.85 -5.80 -3.10
C SER A 16 0.86 -4.78 -2.56
N PHE A 17 0.81 -4.52 -1.26
CA PHE A 17 -0.11 -3.52 -0.71
C PHE A 17 0.36 -2.11 -1.04
N HIS A 18 1.65 -1.81 -0.87
CA HIS A 18 2.21 -0.52 -1.28
C HIS A 18 1.99 -0.26 -2.76
N GLN A 19 2.15 -1.29 -3.60
CA GLN A 19 1.82 -1.20 -5.01
C GLN A 19 0.35 -0.84 -5.25
N ALA A 20 -0.57 -1.54 -4.59
CA ALA A 20 -2.01 -1.34 -4.78
C ALA A 20 -2.43 0.05 -4.33
N PHE A 21 -1.96 0.47 -3.15
CA PHE A 21 -2.20 1.80 -2.61
C PHE A 21 -1.63 2.87 -3.52
N ALA A 22 -0.36 2.77 -3.92
CA ALA A 22 0.28 3.74 -4.80
C ALA A 22 -0.41 3.81 -6.18
N SER A 23 -0.85 2.68 -6.72
CA SER A 23 -1.62 2.62 -7.97
C SER A 23 -2.95 3.37 -7.85
N TYR A 24 -3.68 3.14 -6.76
CA TYR A 24 -4.94 3.83 -6.48
C TYR A 24 -4.71 5.34 -6.27
N TYR A 25 -3.72 5.69 -5.46
CA TYR A 25 -3.38 7.08 -5.14
C TYR A 25 -2.97 7.86 -6.40
N ALA A 26 -2.06 7.31 -7.21
CA ALA A 26 -1.61 7.95 -8.44
C ALA A 26 -2.75 8.15 -9.45
N LYS A 27 -3.63 7.16 -9.62
CA LYS A 27 -4.79 7.30 -10.52
C LYS A 27 -5.77 8.38 -10.08
N SER A 28 -5.97 8.52 -8.77
CA SER A 28 -6.93 9.48 -8.21
C SER A 28 -6.37 10.90 -8.14
N HIS A 29 -5.08 11.07 -7.84
CA HIS A 29 -4.47 12.36 -7.55
C HIS A 29 -3.55 12.89 -8.64
N TYR A 30 -3.03 12.02 -9.51
CA TYR A 30 -2.14 12.36 -10.62
C TYR A 30 -2.66 11.75 -11.93
N PRO A 31 -3.86 12.12 -12.40
CA PRO A 31 -4.48 11.49 -13.57
C PRO A 31 -3.71 11.71 -14.88
N ASN A 32 -2.81 12.70 -14.91
CA ASN A 32 -2.08 13.13 -16.11
C ASN A 32 -0.65 12.57 -16.19
N LEU A 33 -0.28 11.61 -15.34
CA LEU A 33 1.03 10.97 -15.45
C LEU A 33 1.17 10.23 -16.77
N THR A 34 2.35 10.31 -17.37
CA THR A 34 2.73 9.37 -18.42
C THR A 34 2.79 7.95 -17.82
N LYS A 35 2.77 6.94 -18.70
CA LYS A 35 2.93 5.55 -18.26
C LYS A 35 4.23 5.34 -17.46
N SER A 36 5.35 5.92 -17.89
CA SER A 36 6.65 5.78 -17.23
C SER A 36 6.66 6.42 -15.83
N GLN A 37 6.07 7.60 -15.70
CA GLN A 37 5.98 8.31 -14.42
C GLN A 37 5.08 7.56 -13.43
N TYR A 38 3.93 7.06 -13.91
CA TYR A 38 3.02 6.25 -13.12
C TYR A 38 3.69 4.96 -12.61
N GLU A 39 4.38 4.24 -13.48
CA GLU A 39 5.13 3.04 -13.11
C GLU A 39 6.28 3.37 -12.14
N SER A 40 6.98 4.49 -12.34
CA SER A 40 8.05 4.95 -11.46
C SER A 40 7.56 5.29 -10.06
N PHE A 41 6.42 5.98 -9.95
CA PHE A 41 5.77 6.25 -8.66
C PHE A 41 5.43 4.96 -7.90
N ILE A 42 4.86 3.98 -8.60
CA ILE A 42 4.55 2.68 -8.00
C ILE A 42 5.81 1.94 -7.57
N LEU A 43 6.84 1.90 -8.44
CA LEU A 43 8.12 1.28 -8.14
C LEU A 43 8.76 1.91 -6.90
N GLY A 44 8.71 3.23 -6.75
CA GLY A 44 9.19 3.93 -5.56
C GLY A 44 8.53 3.44 -4.27
N ALA A 45 7.20 3.35 -4.27
CA ALA A 45 6.44 2.90 -3.10
C ALA A 45 6.74 1.43 -2.74
N MET A 46 6.97 0.57 -3.74
CA MET A 46 7.31 -0.84 -3.54
C MET A 46 8.75 -1.06 -3.09
N TYR A 47 9.70 -0.34 -3.70
CA TYR A 47 11.13 -0.51 -3.47
C TYR A 47 11.66 0.26 -2.27
N ALA A 48 10.84 1.09 -1.60
CA ALA A 48 11.21 1.79 -0.36
C ALA A 48 11.83 0.84 0.68
N ASP A 49 11.32 -0.39 0.78
CA ASP A 49 11.86 -1.45 1.63
C ASP A 49 13.12 -2.16 1.10
N GLY A 50 13.21 -2.21 -0.24
CA GLY A 50 14.31 -2.77 -1.01
C GLY A 50 15.52 -1.85 -1.16
N VAL A 51 15.47 -0.64 -0.63
CA VAL A 51 16.57 0.32 -0.61
C VAL A 51 17.00 0.65 0.83
N ASN A 52 18.00 1.53 0.96
CA ASN A 52 18.48 1.99 2.26
C ASN A 52 17.39 2.68 3.12
N LYS A 53 16.94 1.98 4.18
CA LYS A 53 15.90 2.46 5.11
C LYS A 53 16.30 3.69 5.93
N THR A 54 17.60 4.01 6.05
CA THR A 54 18.02 5.25 6.72
C THR A 54 17.62 6.50 5.92
N ILE A 55 17.31 6.31 4.63
CA ILE A 55 16.80 7.35 3.72
C ILE A 55 15.31 7.12 3.47
N SER A 56 14.93 5.95 2.93
CA SER A 56 13.58 5.73 2.38
C SER A 56 12.44 5.73 3.40
N HIS A 57 12.72 5.52 4.68
CA HIS A 57 11.73 5.54 5.76
C HIS A 57 11.85 6.81 6.63
N LYS A 58 12.67 7.78 6.22
CA LYS A 58 12.94 9.00 6.98
C LYS A 58 12.50 10.22 6.19
N VAL A 59 11.52 10.95 6.72
CA VAL A 59 10.96 12.17 6.10
C VAL A 59 12.03 13.18 5.70
N ILE A 60 12.89 13.62 6.64
CA ILE A 60 13.85 14.69 6.36
C ILE A 60 14.84 14.31 5.23
N PRO A 61 15.53 13.15 5.29
CA PRO A 61 16.34 12.68 4.16
C PRO A 61 15.56 12.61 2.85
N MET A 62 14.31 12.16 2.89
CA MET A 62 13.53 11.96 1.67
C MET A 62 13.10 13.29 1.03
N VAL A 63 12.61 14.24 1.82
CA VAL A 63 12.30 15.61 1.36
C VAL A 63 13.54 16.27 0.75
N LYS A 64 14.72 16.11 1.38
CA LYS A 64 15.98 16.61 0.82
C LYS A 64 16.29 16.02 -0.56
N LYS A 65 16.04 14.72 -0.77
CA LYS A 65 16.25 14.09 -2.08
C LYS A 65 15.22 14.55 -3.12
N ILE A 66 13.95 14.65 -2.75
CA ILE A 66 12.90 15.18 -3.63
C ILE A 66 13.27 16.59 -4.10
N ASN A 67 13.61 17.48 -3.16
CA ASN A 67 13.97 18.86 -3.46
C ASN A 67 15.30 19.01 -4.22
N SER A 68 16.14 17.97 -4.26
CA SER A 68 17.38 17.98 -5.07
C SER A 68 17.15 17.68 -6.55
N VAL A 69 15.99 17.12 -6.93
CA VAL A 69 15.66 16.82 -8.32
C VAL A 69 14.99 18.04 -8.96
N THR A 70 15.69 18.67 -9.90
CA THR A 70 15.22 19.88 -10.58
C THR A 70 14.13 19.60 -11.62
N ASN A 71 14.22 18.47 -12.33
CA ASN A 71 13.21 18.06 -13.31
C ASN A 71 12.09 17.24 -12.66
N GLN A 72 11.01 17.91 -12.28
CA GLN A 72 9.82 17.27 -11.67
C GLN A 72 8.98 16.43 -12.66
N SER A 73 9.31 16.44 -13.94
CA SER A 73 8.72 15.53 -14.94
C SER A 73 9.51 14.24 -15.14
N SER A 74 10.67 14.09 -14.47
CA SER A 74 11.51 12.89 -14.60
C SER A 74 10.93 11.68 -13.86
N ASP A 75 11.23 10.49 -14.35
CA ASP A 75 10.89 9.23 -13.69
C ASP A 75 11.53 9.10 -12.30
N LEU A 76 12.74 9.64 -12.12
CA LEU A 76 13.42 9.72 -10.81
C LEU A 76 12.59 10.52 -9.80
N TYR A 77 12.07 11.68 -10.18
CA TYR A 77 11.23 12.49 -9.29
C TYR A 77 10.00 11.71 -8.82
N TRP A 78 9.29 11.06 -9.75
CA TRP A 78 8.11 10.26 -9.42
C TRP A 78 8.45 9.04 -8.57
N PHE A 79 9.60 8.40 -8.80
CA PHE A 79 10.10 7.33 -7.94
C PHE A 79 10.33 7.81 -6.50
N LEU A 80 10.93 8.98 -6.29
CA LEU A 80 11.14 9.53 -4.95
C LEU A 80 9.82 9.91 -4.25
N LEU A 81 8.86 10.46 -4.99
CA LEU A 81 7.49 10.68 -4.48
C LEU A 81 6.80 9.36 -4.11
N GLY A 82 7.05 8.29 -4.86
CA GLY A 82 6.61 6.94 -4.52
C GLY A 82 7.16 6.46 -3.18
N ILE A 83 8.47 6.62 -2.96
CA ILE A 83 9.09 6.31 -1.65
C ILE A 83 8.47 7.16 -0.54
N PHE A 84 8.21 8.43 -0.80
CA PHE A 84 7.59 9.31 0.19
C PHE A 84 6.14 8.91 0.52
N ASN A 85 5.39 8.44 -0.48
CA ASN A 85 4.05 7.88 -0.27
C ASN A 85 4.08 6.63 0.63
N HIS A 86 5.10 5.78 0.47
CA HIS A 86 5.31 4.62 1.34
C HIS A 86 5.44 5.01 2.83
N ILE A 87 6.13 6.12 3.15
CA ILE A 87 6.28 6.59 4.55
C ILE A 87 4.92 6.81 5.24
N ALA A 88 3.93 7.34 4.52
CA ALA A 88 2.59 7.57 5.08
C ALA A 88 1.92 6.25 5.45
N ILE A 89 1.95 5.28 4.53
CA ILE A 89 1.35 3.95 4.71
C ILE A 89 2.04 3.19 5.85
N ASP A 90 3.37 3.19 5.84
CA ASP A 90 4.20 2.50 6.83
C ASP A 90 3.99 3.09 8.24
N THR A 91 3.92 4.43 8.34
CA THR A 91 3.62 5.09 9.62
C THR A 91 2.24 4.70 10.15
N PHE A 92 1.25 4.56 9.27
CA PHE A 92 -0.11 4.17 9.63
C PHE A 92 -0.17 2.72 10.13
N ALA A 93 0.51 1.82 9.43
CA ALA A 93 0.64 0.42 9.76
C ALA A 93 1.30 0.16 11.12
N HIS A 94 2.37 0.89 11.41
CA HIS A 94 3.19 0.71 12.60
C HIS A 94 2.82 1.64 13.75
N ALA A 95 1.76 2.44 13.60
CA ALA A 95 1.30 3.37 14.63
C ALA A 95 1.04 2.68 15.97
N GLY A 96 0.47 1.48 15.93
CA GLY A 96 0.23 0.67 17.12
C GLY A 96 -0.72 1.32 18.12
N LEU A 97 -1.64 2.17 17.66
CA LEU A 97 -2.71 2.75 18.47
C LEU A 97 -3.82 1.72 18.74
N GLU A 98 -4.75 2.06 19.62
CA GLU A 98 -5.92 1.22 19.92
C GLU A 98 -6.75 0.96 18.67
N ASN A 99 -7.01 2.00 17.88
CA ASN A 99 -7.77 1.92 16.64
C ASN A 99 -6.98 1.38 15.44
N SER A 100 -5.78 0.80 15.62
CA SER A 100 -5.01 0.25 14.49
C SER A 100 -5.56 -1.11 14.05
N PHE A 101 -5.86 -1.30 12.77
CA PHE A 101 -6.24 -2.63 12.26
C PHE A 101 -5.04 -3.59 12.17
N ILE A 102 -3.91 -3.07 11.71
CA ILE A 102 -2.68 -3.83 11.49
C ILE A 102 -1.93 -3.95 12.81
N VAL A 103 -1.41 -5.16 13.07
CA VAL A 103 -0.65 -5.41 14.28
C VAL A 103 0.73 -4.75 14.12
N PRO A 104 1.24 -3.97 15.09
CA PRO A 104 2.41 -3.12 14.86
C PRO A 104 3.77 -3.84 14.91
N LYS A 105 3.85 -5.01 15.58
CA LYS A 105 5.10 -5.78 15.75
C LYS A 105 4.87 -7.27 16.04
N GLY A 106 5.91 -8.08 15.88
CA GLY A 106 5.93 -9.52 16.19
C GLY A 106 5.40 -10.42 15.07
N LEU A 107 5.22 -11.71 15.36
CA LEU A 107 4.76 -12.67 14.34
C LEU A 107 3.40 -12.31 13.73
N LYS A 108 2.46 -11.87 14.57
CA LYS A 108 1.11 -11.48 14.14
C LYS A 108 1.13 -10.25 13.22
N HIS A 109 2.15 -9.38 13.35
CA HIS A 109 2.39 -8.27 12.43
C HIS A 109 2.74 -8.75 11.02
N HIS A 110 3.73 -9.64 10.88
CA HIS A 110 4.07 -10.20 9.57
C HIS A 110 2.89 -10.94 8.91
N LEU A 111 2.11 -11.67 9.70
CA LEU A 111 0.88 -12.30 9.21
C LEU A 111 -0.13 -11.25 8.72
N SER A 112 -0.31 -10.14 9.44
CA SER A 112 -1.21 -9.06 9.03
C SER A 112 -0.73 -8.35 7.75
N GLU A 113 0.58 -8.21 7.53
CA GLU A 113 1.14 -7.68 6.27
C GLU A 113 0.88 -8.64 5.11
N ILE A 114 1.13 -9.94 5.29
CA ILE A 114 0.86 -10.96 4.26
C ILE A 114 -0.62 -10.99 3.90
N ALA A 115 -1.51 -10.92 4.89
CA ALA A 115 -2.94 -10.89 4.66
C ALA A 115 -3.39 -9.62 3.94
N THR A 116 -2.80 -8.48 4.28
CA THR A 116 -3.06 -7.20 3.61
C THR A 116 -2.59 -7.21 2.15
N CYS A 117 -1.44 -7.83 1.86
CA CYS A 117 -0.98 -8.02 0.49
C CYS A 117 -1.81 -9.02 -0.31
N SER A 118 -2.24 -10.10 0.32
CA SER A 118 -3.20 -11.03 -0.29
C SER A 118 -4.50 -10.30 -0.62
N TRP A 119 -5.01 -9.48 0.29
CA TRP A 119 -6.21 -8.69 0.08
C TRP A 119 -6.07 -7.78 -1.15
N ALA A 120 -4.94 -7.07 -1.24
CA ALA A 120 -4.63 -6.19 -2.35
C ALA A 120 -4.56 -6.92 -3.70
N GLN A 121 -3.95 -8.11 -3.75
CA GLN A 121 -3.89 -8.93 -4.96
C GLN A 121 -5.28 -9.35 -5.44
N HIS A 122 -6.14 -9.79 -4.51
CA HIS A 122 -7.47 -10.31 -4.82
C HIS A 122 -8.50 -9.21 -5.14
N HIS A 123 -8.40 -8.03 -4.51
CA HIS A 123 -9.38 -6.96 -4.69
C HIS A 123 -8.92 -5.86 -5.67
N MET A 124 -7.62 -5.58 -5.75
CA MET A 124 -7.06 -4.48 -6.54
C MET A 124 -6.22 -4.94 -7.73
N LYS A 125 -5.97 -6.25 -7.87
CA LYS A 125 -5.28 -6.89 -9.02
C LYS A 125 -3.95 -6.23 -9.37
N THR A 126 -3.02 -6.26 -8.41
CA THR A 126 -1.66 -5.75 -8.65
C THR A 126 -0.91 -6.57 -9.70
N ARG A 127 0.15 -5.98 -10.24
CA ARG A 127 0.98 -6.54 -11.32
C ARG A 127 2.41 -6.72 -10.87
N TYR A 128 3.15 -7.62 -11.49
CA TYR A 128 4.57 -7.71 -11.21
C TYR A 128 5.32 -6.58 -11.96
N PHE A 129 6.12 -5.78 -11.26
CA PHE A 129 6.91 -4.67 -11.82
C PHE A 129 8.40 -4.84 -11.51
N THR A 130 9.25 -4.71 -12.51
CA THR A 130 10.70 -4.65 -12.33
C THR A 130 11.20 -3.23 -12.50
N ILE A 131 12.11 -2.80 -11.64
CA ILE A 131 12.77 -1.50 -11.82
C ILE A 131 13.61 -1.49 -13.11
N PRO A 132 13.39 -0.54 -14.04
CA PRO A 132 14.25 -0.33 -15.19
C PRO A 132 15.70 -0.03 -14.79
N SER A 133 16.68 -0.44 -15.60
CA SER A 133 18.10 -0.27 -15.28
C SER A 133 18.51 1.21 -15.19
N ASP A 134 18.03 2.02 -16.12
CA ASP A 134 18.26 3.46 -16.17
C ASP A 134 17.71 4.20 -14.93
N LEU A 135 16.51 3.85 -14.48
CA LEU A 135 15.95 4.40 -13.24
C LEU A 135 16.75 3.94 -12.01
N LYS A 136 17.17 2.67 -11.98
CA LYS A 136 17.98 2.11 -10.90
C LYS A 136 19.34 2.81 -10.79
N ASP A 137 19.97 3.13 -11.92
CA ASP A 137 21.25 3.82 -11.99
C ASP A 137 21.08 5.27 -11.48
N GLN A 138 20.07 6.00 -11.97
CA GLN A 138 19.72 7.34 -11.47
C GLN A 138 19.48 7.39 -9.95
N VAL A 139 18.76 6.40 -9.40
CA VAL A 139 18.52 6.30 -7.95
C VAL A 139 19.82 6.03 -7.19
N SER A 140 20.74 5.24 -7.76
CA SER A 140 22.03 4.93 -7.16
C SER A 140 22.98 6.14 -7.19
N GLU A 141 22.97 6.92 -8.28
CA GLU A 141 23.76 8.16 -8.44
C GLU A 141 23.43 9.21 -7.38
N ILE A 142 22.15 9.32 -6.99
CA ILE A 142 21.74 10.19 -5.89
C ILE A 142 21.98 9.57 -4.50
N GLY A 143 22.71 8.46 -4.40
CA GLY A 143 23.15 7.85 -3.14
C GLY A 143 22.10 7.01 -2.43
N ILE A 144 21.07 6.50 -3.14
CA ILE A 144 20.12 5.53 -2.58
C ILE A 144 20.51 4.14 -3.08
N SER A 145 21.10 3.34 -2.20
CA SER A 145 21.55 1.99 -2.54
C SER A 145 20.43 0.95 -2.42
N PHE A 146 20.40 0.02 -3.39
CA PHE A 146 19.50 -1.14 -3.40
C PHE A 146 20.09 -2.29 -2.59
N LYS A 147 19.23 -2.99 -1.84
CA LYS A 147 19.59 -4.23 -1.15
C LYS A 147 19.58 -5.40 -2.13
N SER A 148 20.64 -6.18 -2.11
CA SER A 148 20.83 -7.32 -3.02
C SER A 148 19.78 -8.43 -2.82
N ASN A 149 19.25 -8.61 -1.61
CA ASN A 149 18.28 -9.65 -1.29
C ASN A 149 16.84 -9.32 -1.76
N PHE A 150 16.49 -8.04 -1.92
CA PHE A 150 15.14 -7.63 -2.28
C PHE A 150 14.71 -8.17 -3.66
N ARG A 151 15.68 -8.31 -4.59
CA ARG A 151 15.43 -8.90 -5.93
C ARG A 151 14.87 -10.32 -5.88
N TYR A 152 15.17 -11.07 -4.83
CA TYR A 152 14.69 -12.43 -4.63
C TYR A 152 13.44 -12.47 -3.76
N LEU A 153 13.39 -11.64 -2.73
CA LEU A 153 12.24 -11.56 -1.83
C LEU A 153 10.99 -11.10 -2.56
N TYR A 154 11.09 -10.07 -3.41
CA TYR A 154 9.93 -9.51 -4.09
C TYR A 154 9.11 -10.54 -4.91
N PRO A 155 9.70 -11.32 -5.84
CA PRO A 155 8.98 -12.38 -6.56
C PRO A 155 8.27 -13.37 -5.64
N ILE A 156 8.92 -13.76 -4.54
CA ILE A 156 8.38 -14.75 -3.60
C ILE A 156 7.18 -14.14 -2.84
N CYS A 157 7.31 -12.91 -2.35
CA CYS A 157 6.21 -12.17 -1.71
C CYS A 157 5.02 -12.00 -2.65
N TYR A 158 5.28 -11.65 -3.92
CA TYR A 158 4.25 -11.50 -4.93
C TYR A 158 3.51 -12.83 -5.19
N PHE A 159 4.26 -13.92 -5.33
CA PHE A 159 3.69 -15.26 -5.50
C PHE A 159 2.78 -15.64 -4.33
N PHE A 160 3.26 -15.51 -3.09
CA PHE A 160 2.47 -15.85 -1.91
C PHE A 160 1.22 -14.99 -1.78
N ALA A 161 1.34 -13.67 -1.99
CA ALA A 161 0.19 -12.77 -1.93
C ALA A 161 -0.86 -13.10 -3.00
N LYS A 162 -0.45 -13.52 -4.20
CA LYS A 162 -1.36 -13.82 -5.32
C LYS A 162 -2.07 -15.17 -5.18
N PHE A 163 -1.38 -16.20 -4.70
CA PHE A 163 -1.90 -17.57 -4.73
C PHE A 163 -2.42 -18.06 -3.38
N ILE A 164 -1.97 -17.48 -2.26
CA ILE A 164 -2.47 -17.83 -0.94
C ILE A 164 -3.52 -16.78 -0.52
N PRO A 165 -4.78 -17.16 -0.30
CA PRO A 165 -5.84 -16.26 0.14
C PRO A 165 -5.71 -15.92 1.64
N ALA A 166 -4.53 -15.46 2.07
CA ALA A 166 -4.21 -15.13 3.46
C ALA A 166 -5.11 -14.02 4.03
N HIS A 167 -5.74 -13.20 3.19
CA HIS A 167 -6.70 -12.18 3.61
C HIS A 167 -7.88 -12.75 4.40
N TRP A 168 -8.28 -14.01 4.18
CA TRP A 168 -9.33 -14.66 4.98
C TRP A 168 -8.99 -14.78 6.47
N LEU A 169 -7.72 -14.64 6.83
CA LEU A 169 -7.29 -14.65 8.22
C LEU A 169 -7.59 -13.34 8.95
N PHE A 170 -7.95 -12.25 8.26
CA PHE A 170 -8.18 -10.94 8.88
C PHE A 170 -8.95 -10.94 10.21
N PRO A 171 -10.05 -11.70 10.39
CA PRO A 171 -10.77 -11.78 11.68
C PRO A 171 -9.93 -12.28 12.85
N PHE A 172 -8.82 -12.97 12.60
CA PHE A 172 -7.94 -13.53 13.62
C PHE A 172 -6.65 -12.73 13.80
N ILE A 173 -6.22 -12.01 12.74
CA ILE A 173 -4.93 -11.31 12.68
C ILE A 173 -5.07 -9.78 12.60
N HIS A 174 -6.03 -9.21 13.32
CA HIS A 174 -6.17 -7.77 13.49
C HIS A 174 -5.83 -7.29 14.92
N LYS A 175 -5.72 -5.97 15.05
CA LYS A 175 -5.63 -5.22 16.31
C LYS A 175 -6.76 -4.17 16.45
N SER A 176 -7.85 -4.29 15.70
CA SER A 176 -9.02 -3.40 15.87
C SER A 176 -9.72 -3.58 17.23
N PRO A 177 -10.23 -2.51 17.88
CA PRO A 177 -11.06 -2.59 19.09
C PRO A 177 -12.51 -3.00 18.78
N CYS A 178 -12.89 -2.99 17.50
CA CYS A 178 -14.21 -3.41 17.07
C CYS A 178 -14.39 -4.91 17.24
N ASN A 179 -15.61 -5.33 17.61
CA ASN A 179 -15.99 -6.73 17.75
C ASN A 179 -16.15 -7.40 16.38
N ILE A 180 -15.04 -7.81 15.77
CA ILE A 180 -14.98 -8.47 14.47
C ILE A 180 -15.12 -9.98 14.69
N LYS A 181 -16.18 -10.58 14.12
CA LYS A 181 -16.47 -12.02 14.22
C LYS A 181 -16.43 -12.74 12.88
N SER A 182 -16.40 -11.99 11.79
CA SER A 182 -16.46 -12.53 10.43
C SER A 182 -15.49 -11.83 9.48
N TYR A 183 -15.16 -12.50 8.38
CA TYR A 183 -14.33 -11.91 7.32
C TYR A 183 -14.94 -10.62 6.77
N LYS A 184 -16.27 -10.56 6.59
CA LYS A 184 -16.95 -9.37 6.06
C LYS A 184 -16.80 -8.15 6.98
N GLU A 185 -16.95 -8.34 8.29
CA GLU A 185 -16.72 -7.25 9.25
C GLU A 185 -15.26 -6.82 9.25
N ALA A 186 -14.32 -7.76 9.12
CA ALA A 186 -12.90 -7.45 9.04
C ALA A 186 -12.56 -6.69 7.74
N ASP A 187 -13.15 -7.07 6.61
CA ASP A 187 -13.00 -6.44 5.30
C ASP A 187 -13.51 -4.99 5.34
N CYS A 188 -14.72 -4.77 5.84
CA CYS A 188 -15.29 -3.43 6.03
C CYS A 188 -14.38 -2.56 6.93
N MET A 189 -13.92 -3.11 8.05
CA MET A 189 -13.01 -2.39 8.94
C MET A 189 -11.68 -2.05 8.27
N PHE A 190 -11.13 -2.97 7.48
CA PHE A 190 -9.91 -2.73 6.71
C PHE A 190 -10.10 -1.65 5.64
N ARG A 191 -11.25 -1.62 4.94
CA ARG A 191 -11.58 -0.55 3.98
C ARG A 191 -11.66 0.83 4.63
N ARG A 192 -12.27 0.94 5.82
CA ARG A 192 -12.26 2.20 6.58
C ARG A 192 -10.85 2.66 6.95
N HIS A 193 -9.96 1.71 7.24
CA HIS A 193 -8.55 2.00 7.45
C HIS A 193 -7.87 2.46 6.17
N LEU A 194 -8.14 1.82 5.04
CA LEU A 194 -7.63 2.22 3.74
C LEU A 194 -8.07 3.65 3.39
N ASP A 195 -9.34 4.01 3.61
CA ASP A 195 -9.83 5.37 3.39
C ASP A 195 -9.12 6.40 4.27
N ALA A 196 -8.92 6.07 5.55
CA ALA A 196 -8.18 6.92 6.47
C ALA A 196 -6.69 7.03 6.07
N MET A 197 -6.07 5.94 5.58
CA MET A 197 -4.71 5.95 5.03
C MET A 197 -4.62 6.87 3.82
N VAL A 198 -5.59 6.82 2.90
CA VAL A 198 -5.65 7.68 1.71
C VAL A 198 -5.69 9.15 2.12
N LYS A 199 -6.61 9.54 3.01
CA LYS A 199 -6.72 10.93 3.49
C LYS A 199 -5.48 11.41 4.25
N ALA A 200 -4.83 10.52 5.01
CA ALA A 200 -3.56 10.82 5.65
C ALA A 200 -2.45 11.04 4.61
N ALA A 201 -2.35 10.15 3.63
CA ALA A 201 -1.39 10.24 2.54
C ALA A 201 -1.59 11.52 1.72
N GLU A 202 -2.83 11.92 1.41
CA GLU A 202 -3.14 13.19 0.76
C GLU A 202 -2.49 14.38 1.48
N LYS A 203 -2.74 14.48 2.79
CA LYS A 203 -2.19 15.58 3.60
C LYS A 203 -0.66 15.52 3.69
N ILE A 204 -0.08 14.34 3.77
CA ILE A 204 1.38 14.15 3.85
C ILE A 204 2.04 14.46 2.50
N MET A 205 1.49 13.96 1.40
CA MET A 205 2.01 14.16 0.04
C MET A 205 1.99 15.64 -0.36
N ALA A 206 0.98 16.41 0.09
CA ALA A 206 0.94 17.87 -0.08
C ALA A 206 2.15 18.59 0.58
N LEU A 207 2.79 17.94 1.55
CA LEU A 207 3.97 18.44 2.27
C LEU A 207 5.28 17.80 1.79
N SER A 208 5.27 17.09 0.66
CA SER A 208 6.45 16.36 0.12
C SER A 208 7.69 17.23 -0.15
N HIS A 209 7.51 18.54 -0.31
CA HIS A 209 8.60 19.50 -0.56
C HIS A 209 8.89 20.41 0.64
N ASP A 210 8.11 20.29 1.72
CA ASP A 210 8.24 21.10 2.92
C ASP A 210 9.44 20.65 3.76
N SER A 211 10.51 21.45 3.76
CA SER A 211 11.74 21.17 4.49
C SER A 211 11.58 21.22 6.02
N THR A 212 10.46 21.74 6.52
CA THR A 212 10.13 21.79 7.95
C THR A 212 9.38 20.55 8.43
N LEU A 213 8.88 19.71 7.49
CA LEU A 213 8.15 18.50 7.84
C LEU A 213 9.06 17.51 8.58
N THR A 214 8.59 17.03 9.74
CA THR A 214 9.31 16.07 10.58
C THR A 214 8.59 14.74 10.66
N GLN A 215 9.31 13.71 11.14
CA GLN A 215 8.71 12.41 11.44
C GLN A 215 7.59 12.49 12.48
N PHE A 216 7.72 13.39 13.45
CA PHE A 216 6.68 13.64 14.45
C PHE A 216 5.45 14.29 13.81
N GLY A 217 5.64 15.22 12.88
CA GLY A 217 4.55 15.83 12.11
C GLY A 217 3.75 14.80 11.30
N VAL A 218 4.45 13.90 10.59
CA VAL A 218 3.80 12.80 9.85
C VAL A 218 3.01 11.88 10.79
N LYS A 219 3.59 11.47 11.93
CA LYS A 219 2.87 10.68 12.94
C LYS A 219 1.62 11.38 13.46
N THR A 220 1.71 12.68 13.72
CA THR A 220 0.57 13.47 14.22
C THR A 220 -0.60 13.46 13.23
N ILE A 221 -0.30 13.64 11.93
CA ILE A 221 -1.31 13.56 10.86
C ILE A 221 -1.94 12.17 10.83
N VAL A 222 -1.12 11.12 10.78
CA VAL A 222 -1.58 9.72 10.74
C VAL A 222 -2.45 9.37 11.94
N TYR A 223 -2.03 9.77 13.15
CA TYR A 223 -2.74 9.46 14.39
C TYR A 223 -4.09 10.16 14.45
N GLY A 224 -4.18 11.40 13.93
CA GLY A 224 -5.45 12.10 13.78
C GLY A 224 -6.46 11.33 12.94
N TYR A 225 -6.04 10.74 11.81
CA TYR A 225 -6.93 9.94 10.98
C TYR A 225 -7.27 8.58 11.59
N LEU A 226 -6.28 7.89 12.20
CA LEU A 226 -6.50 6.62 12.89
C LEU A 226 -7.52 6.73 14.03
N ASN A 227 -7.41 7.78 14.84
CA ASN A 227 -8.30 7.97 16.00
C ASN A 227 -9.76 8.25 15.59
N ASN A 228 -9.99 8.69 14.35
CA ASN A 228 -11.33 8.99 13.83
C ASN A 228 -12.00 7.77 13.15
N ILE A 229 -11.34 6.62 13.09
CA ILE A 229 -11.93 5.42 12.49
C ILE A 229 -12.99 4.84 13.42
N GLN A 230 -14.23 4.79 12.94
CA GLN A 230 -15.35 4.18 13.65
C GLN A 230 -15.54 2.71 13.24
N CYS A 231 -16.11 1.91 14.14
CA CYS A 231 -16.50 0.54 13.83
C CYS A 231 -17.58 0.48 12.75
N CYS A 232 -17.48 -0.50 11.84
CA CYS A 232 -18.53 -0.79 10.88
C CYS A 232 -19.82 -1.20 11.60
N SER A 233 -20.95 -0.61 11.21
CA SER A 233 -22.27 -1.03 11.64
C SER A 233 -22.75 -2.23 10.83
N LYS A 234 -23.79 -2.93 11.32
CA LYS A 234 -24.44 -4.00 10.54
C LYS A 234 -24.99 -3.50 9.21
N SER A 235 -25.48 -2.26 9.15
CA SER A 235 -25.95 -1.62 7.92
C SER A 235 -24.84 -1.40 6.90
N ASP A 236 -23.63 -1.05 7.33
CA ASP A 236 -22.48 -0.87 6.43
C ASP A 236 -22.11 -2.18 5.72
N VAL A 237 -22.07 -3.29 6.49
CA VAL A 237 -21.77 -4.63 5.96
C VAL A 237 -22.85 -5.10 4.97
N LEU A 238 -24.12 -4.81 5.24
CA LEU A 238 -25.23 -5.16 4.34
C LEU A 238 -25.21 -4.32 3.05
N ALA A 239 -24.88 -3.03 3.14
CA ALA A 239 -24.75 -2.16 1.98
C ALA A 239 -23.63 -2.63 1.03
N GLU A 240 -22.48 -3.06 1.55
CA GLU A 240 -21.38 -3.61 0.74
C GLU A 240 -21.75 -4.94 0.06
N ILE A 241 -22.52 -5.81 0.73
CA ILE A 241 -23.05 -7.05 0.14
C ILE A 241 -23.94 -6.71 -1.06
N ASN A 242 -24.87 -5.77 -0.87
CA ASN A 242 -25.82 -5.37 -1.92
C ASN A 242 -25.12 -4.70 -3.10
N ALA A 243 -24.10 -3.85 -2.85
CA ALA A 243 -23.28 -3.25 -3.90
C ALA A 243 -22.51 -4.32 -4.70
N THR A 244 -21.97 -5.34 -4.03
CA THR A 244 -21.26 -6.44 -4.68
C THR A 244 -22.20 -7.29 -5.55
N PHE A 245 -23.42 -7.58 -5.07
CA PHE A 245 -24.44 -8.27 -5.87
C PHE A 245 -24.92 -7.44 -7.07
N ALA A 246 -25.07 -6.12 -6.91
CA ALA A 246 -25.45 -5.23 -8.01
C ALA A 246 -24.37 -5.16 -9.11
N ILE A 247 -23.08 -5.15 -8.74
CA ILE A 247 -21.97 -5.21 -9.69
C ILE A 247 -21.92 -6.57 -10.40
N HIS A 248 -22.21 -7.67 -9.70
CA HIS A 248 -22.29 -8.99 -10.33
C HIS A 248 -23.48 -9.13 -11.30
N ASN A 249 -24.65 -8.60 -10.94
CA ASN A 249 -25.83 -8.64 -11.82
C ASN A 249 -25.66 -7.75 -13.06
N SER A 250 -25.12 -6.54 -12.90
CA SER A 250 -24.84 -5.65 -14.05
C SER A 250 -23.80 -6.21 -15.02
N ARG A 251 -22.78 -6.93 -14.53
CA ARG A 251 -21.83 -7.67 -15.39
C ARG A 251 -22.46 -8.87 -16.11
N SER A 252 -23.43 -9.51 -15.46
CA SER A 252 -24.16 -10.66 -16.03
C SER A 252 -25.08 -10.21 -17.16
N GLU A 253 -25.73 -9.05 -16.99
CA GLU A 253 -26.57 -8.42 -18.01
C GLU A 253 -25.73 -7.92 -19.20
N GLN A 254 -24.57 -7.30 -18.96
CA GLN A 254 -23.64 -6.91 -20.05
C GLN A 254 -23.16 -8.10 -20.88
N LEU A 255 -22.83 -9.24 -20.25
CA LEU A 255 -22.42 -10.46 -20.95
C LEU A 255 -23.57 -11.16 -21.70
N LEU A 256 -24.82 -10.88 -21.34
CA LEU A 256 -26.00 -11.38 -22.05
C LEU A 256 -26.37 -10.46 -23.22
N ASP A 257 -26.16 -9.15 -23.10
CA ASP A 257 -26.37 -8.19 -24.17
C ASP A 257 -25.32 -8.33 -25.28
N ASP A 258 -24.05 -8.51 -24.92
CA ASP A 258 -22.95 -8.75 -25.89
C ASP A 258 -23.16 -10.04 -26.73
N ARG A 259 -23.88 -11.04 -26.19
CA ARG A 259 -24.27 -12.26 -26.92
C ARG A 259 -25.50 -12.09 -27.81
N ARG A 260 -26.33 -11.07 -27.58
CA ARG A 260 -27.49 -10.76 -28.43
C ARG A 260 -27.13 -9.93 -29.65
N VAL A 261 -26.02 -9.20 -29.61
CA VAL A 261 -25.51 -8.39 -30.75
C VAL A 261 -24.67 -9.25 -31.72
N SER A 262 -24.37 -10.49 -31.38
CA SER A 262 -23.56 -11.41 -32.19
C SER A 262 -24.33 -12.62 -32.78
N LEU A 263 -25.66 -12.51 -32.88
CA LEU A 263 -26.54 -13.45 -33.60
C LEU A 263 -27.30 -12.73 -34.72
#